data_AF-A0A2D6AZ46-F1
#
_entry.id   AF-A0A2D6AZ46-F1
#
_cell.length_a   1.000
_cell.length_b   1.000
_cell.length_c   1.000
_cell.angle_alpha   90.00
_cell.angle_beta   90.00
_cell.angle_gamma   90.00
#
_symmetry.space_group_name_H-M   'P 1'
#
loop_
_entity.id
_entity.type
_entity.pdbx_description
1 polymer ?
#
loop_
_entity_poly.entity_id
_entity_poly.type
_entity_poly.pdbx_seq_one_letter_code
_entity_poly.pdbx_strand_id
1 'polypeptide(L)'
;MNIYDLDGDYFLKLITNVTRCFAFTDDKTKQIHDKIAKIKKIIDKFSSKKTLKLSACIDNLKCQMFLLANEQKYITNTQNIIMKRLYHGIYELTENVTLFASSLDNINEEYDDTNKTQDLIKKISPLKKTDDKHVNAQVLQSLVKALIHNLSLIQSILQHFNDFINRTETKMMKGNFHCGNLKTILNNQKNHLVLEYNNYCRCLKGMLCYFDEISQKSIDNLKNIPILKSEKFTEKTNKKLSSTDIQKKSEKRVNNETTEKTKGTPCKTTKNALPTIIIE
;
A
#
# COMPACT_ATOMS: atom_id res chain seq x y z
N MET A 1 16.73 -27.67 19.29
CA MET A 1 16.26 -26.68 18.29
C MET A 1 16.30 -25.31 18.94
N ASN A 2 16.86 -24.29 18.28
CA ASN A 2 16.94 -22.95 18.88
C ASN A 2 15.60 -22.22 18.73
N ILE A 3 15.20 -21.50 19.78
CA ILE A 3 14.05 -20.60 19.75
C ILE A 3 14.44 -19.41 18.87
N TYR A 4 13.58 -19.05 17.91
CA TYR A 4 13.78 -17.89 17.06
C TYR A 4 13.87 -16.63 17.91
N ASP A 5 14.84 -15.77 17.61
CA ASP A 5 14.99 -14.49 18.30
C ASP A 5 14.10 -13.43 17.66
N LEU A 6 13.06 -13.01 18.38
CA LEU A 6 12.05 -12.08 17.88
C LEU A 6 12.58 -10.65 17.92
N ASP A 7 13.14 -10.17 16.81
CA ASP A 7 13.48 -8.76 16.63
C ASP A 7 12.21 -7.92 16.36
N GLY A 8 11.56 -7.50 17.45
CA GLY A 8 10.35 -6.68 17.40
C GLY A 8 10.54 -5.37 16.64
N ASP A 9 11.68 -4.70 16.81
CA ASP A 9 11.99 -3.42 16.18
C ASP A 9 12.12 -3.57 14.66
N TYR A 10 12.72 -4.66 14.19
CA TYR A 10 12.78 -4.98 12.77
C TYR A 10 11.37 -5.13 12.15
N PHE A 11 10.47 -5.87 12.79
CA PHE A 11 9.10 -6.02 12.30
C PHE A 11 8.32 -4.70 12.31
N LEU A 12 8.50 -3.89 13.36
CA LEU A 12 7.89 -2.56 13.45
C LEU A 12 8.40 -1.62 12.37
N LYS A 13 9.69 -1.70 12.02
CA LYS A 13 10.28 -0.94 10.92
C LYS A 13 9.65 -1.32 9.58
N LEU A 14 9.51 -2.61 9.29
CA LEU A 14 8.88 -3.08 8.04
C LEU A 14 7.45 -2.57 7.90
N ILE A 15 6.62 -2.72 8.93
CA ILE A 15 5.23 -2.24 8.84
C ILE A 15 5.16 -0.71 8.76
N THR A 16 6.08 -0.01 9.43
CA THR A 16 6.18 1.45 9.33
C THR A 16 6.48 1.89 7.90
N ASN A 17 7.40 1.21 7.22
CA ASN A 17 7.70 1.49 5.81
C ASN A 17 6.47 1.28 4.92
N VAL A 18 5.77 0.15 5.05
CA VAL A 18 4.52 -0.12 4.31
C VAL A 18 3.50 0.99 4.53
N THR A 19 3.25 1.39 5.78
CA THR A 19 2.29 2.46 6.08
C THR A 19 2.71 3.82 5.55
N ARG A 20 4.02 4.12 5.53
CA ARG A 20 4.55 5.32 4.87
C ARG A 20 4.30 5.28 3.37
N CYS A 21 4.37 4.11 2.74
CA CYS A 21 4.03 3.97 1.32
C CYS A 21 2.56 4.27 1.03
N PHE A 22 1.65 3.82 1.90
CA PHE A 22 0.24 4.16 1.78
C PHE A 22 0.02 5.67 1.94
N ALA A 23 0.65 6.32 2.91
CA ALA A 23 0.55 7.77 3.09
C ALA A 23 1.05 8.57 1.87
N PHE A 24 2.15 8.12 1.24
CA PHE A 24 2.63 8.71 -0.01
C PHE A 24 1.61 8.56 -1.15
N THR A 25 0.97 7.40 -1.22
CA THR A 25 -0.01 7.08 -2.24
C THR A 25 -1.30 7.89 -2.07
N ASP A 26 -1.74 8.10 -0.83
CA ASP A 26 -2.87 8.99 -0.49
C ASP A 26 -2.59 10.45 -0.91
N ASP A 27 -1.39 10.96 -0.63
CA ASP A 27 -0.97 12.31 -1.04
C ASP A 27 -0.98 12.46 -2.56
N LYS A 28 -0.46 11.47 -3.30
CA LYS A 28 -0.51 11.48 -4.78
C LYS A 28 -1.91 11.41 -5.33
N THR A 29 -2.77 10.59 -4.72
CA THR A 29 -4.19 10.49 -5.07
C THR A 29 -4.89 11.84 -4.90
N LYS A 30 -4.58 12.57 -3.83
CA LYS A 30 -5.09 13.94 -3.59
C LYS A 30 -4.58 14.94 -4.62
N GLN A 31 -3.30 14.91 -4.97
CA GLN A 31 -2.72 15.77 -6.01
C GLN A 31 -3.42 15.56 -7.38
N ILE A 32 -3.72 14.30 -7.74
CA ILE A 32 -4.46 13.97 -8.95
C ILE A 32 -5.88 14.54 -8.90
N HIS A 33 -6.56 14.37 -7.77
CA HIS A 33 -7.91 14.88 -7.56
C HIS A 33 -7.96 16.42 -7.73
N ASP A 34 -7.02 17.14 -7.15
CA ASP A 34 -6.91 18.59 -7.27
C ASP A 34 -6.64 19.03 -8.73
N LYS A 35 -5.83 18.27 -9.47
CA LYS A 35 -5.57 18.51 -10.91
C LYS A 35 -6.84 18.30 -11.75
N ILE A 36 -7.60 17.23 -11.49
CA ILE A 36 -8.89 16.97 -12.13
C ILE A 36 -9.85 18.15 -11.88
N ALA A 37 -9.95 18.63 -10.63
CA ALA A 37 -10.81 19.75 -10.28
C ALA A 37 -10.40 21.06 -10.99
N LYS A 38 -9.08 21.32 -11.15
CA LYS A 38 -8.57 22.46 -11.92
C LYS A 38 -8.93 22.36 -13.40
N ILE A 39 -8.73 21.20 -14.02
CA ILE A 39 -9.08 20.96 -15.43
C ILE A 39 -10.57 21.16 -15.67
N LYS A 40 -11.42 20.62 -14.79
CA LYS A 40 -12.88 20.80 -14.85
C LYS A 40 -13.27 22.28 -14.87
N LYS A 41 -12.70 23.09 -13.97
CA LYS A 41 -12.91 24.55 -13.95
C LYS A 41 -12.49 25.24 -15.25
N ILE A 42 -11.43 24.77 -15.92
CA ILE A 42 -10.99 25.30 -17.22
C ILE A 42 -11.97 24.93 -18.33
N ILE A 43 -12.44 23.68 -18.35
CA ILE A 43 -13.45 23.20 -19.30
C ILE A 43 -14.74 24.03 -19.18
N ASP A 44 -15.21 24.28 -17.96
CA ASP A 44 -16.43 25.07 -17.71
C ASP A 44 -16.26 26.52 -18.23
N LYS A 45 -15.09 27.13 -17.99
CA LYS A 45 -14.75 28.48 -18.49
C LYS A 45 -14.63 28.56 -20.01
N PHE A 46 -14.13 27.52 -20.68
CA PHE A 46 -14.03 27.51 -22.14
C PHE A 46 -15.38 27.23 -22.80
N SER A 47 -16.20 26.39 -22.18
CA SER A 47 -17.55 26.07 -22.67
C SER A 47 -18.51 27.27 -22.60
N SER A 48 -18.30 28.21 -21.67
CA SER A 48 -19.11 29.44 -21.58
C SER A 48 -18.77 30.49 -22.64
N LYS A 49 -17.57 30.43 -23.26
CA LYS A 49 -17.13 31.38 -24.30
C LYS A 49 -17.52 30.90 -25.70
N LYS A 50 -18.80 31.05 -26.05
CA LYS A 50 -19.39 30.63 -27.35
C LYS A 50 -18.72 31.22 -28.59
N THR A 51 -17.96 32.31 -28.46
CA THR A 51 -17.35 33.05 -29.58
C THR A 51 -15.97 32.51 -30.03
N LEU A 52 -15.34 31.62 -29.27
CA LEU A 52 -14.04 31.04 -29.60
C LEU A 52 -14.20 29.58 -30.05
N LYS A 53 -13.61 29.19 -31.19
CA LYS A 53 -13.53 27.78 -31.64
C LYS A 53 -12.54 27.01 -30.76
N LEU A 54 -12.98 26.60 -29.56
CA LEU A 54 -12.17 25.90 -28.56
C LEU A 54 -12.49 24.39 -28.44
N SER A 55 -13.32 23.83 -29.33
CA SER A 55 -13.79 22.44 -29.24
C SER A 55 -12.64 21.43 -29.10
N ALA A 56 -11.64 21.48 -29.98
CA ALA A 56 -10.48 20.58 -29.91
C ALA A 56 -9.67 20.72 -28.61
N CYS A 57 -9.62 21.93 -28.03
CA CYS A 57 -8.92 22.18 -26.77
C CYS A 57 -9.73 21.61 -25.57
N ILE A 58 -11.05 21.76 -25.61
CA ILE A 58 -11.97 21.17 -24.63
C ILE A 58 -11.90 19.64 -24.68
N ASP A 59 -11.85 19.04 -25.86
CA ASP A 59 -11.78 17.58 -26.01
C ASP A 59 -10.45 17.01 -25.51
N ASN A 60 -9.32 17.70 -25.76
CA ASN A 60 -8.03 17.33 -25.19
C ASN A 60 -8.03 17.42 -23.64
N LEU A 61 -8.64 18.45 -23.06
CA LEU A 61 -8.77 18.59 -21.60
C LEU A 61 -9.67 17.50 -21.00
N LYS A 62 -10.77 17.13 -21.68
CA LYS A 62 -11.62 16.01 -21.27
C LYS A 62 -10.84 14.69 -21.30
N CYS A 63 -10.04 14.46 -22.34
CA CYS A 63 -9.15 13.30 -22.43
C CYS A 63 -8.16 13.26 -21.26
N GLN A 64 -7.48 14.38 -20.98
CA GLN A 64 -6.56 14.48 -19.84
C GLN A 64 -7.27 14.20 -18.50
N MET A 65 -8.48 14.75 -18.31
CA MET A 65 -9.28 14.52 -17.10
C MET A 65 -9.66 13.05 -16.94
N PHE A 66 -10.06 12.38 -18.04
CA PHE A 66 -10.40 10.96 -18.03
C PHE A 66 -9.20 10.08 -17.68
N LEU A 67 -8.04 10.36 -18.27
CA LEU A 67 -6.83 9.61 -17.98
C LEU A 67 -6.38 9.78 -16.52
N LEU A 68 -6.45 11.01 -15.98
CA LEU A 68 -6.16 11.26 -14.56
C LEU A 68 -7.14 10.55 -13.62
N ALA A 69 -8.43 10.51 -13.96
CA ALA A 69 -9.44 9.81 -13.16
C ALA A 69 -9.21 8.29 -13.15
N ASN A 70 -8.84 7.71 -14.29
CA ASN A 70 -8.46 6.30 -14.37
C ASN A 70 -7.23 6.00 -13.54
N GLU A 71 -6.21 6.86 -13.61
CA GLU A 71 -5.00 6.73 -12.80
C GLU A 71 -5.33 6.77 -11.30
N GLN A 72 -6.11 7.78 -10.87
CA GLN A 72 -6.56 7.89 -9.48
C GLN A 72 -7.23 6.59 -9.00
N LYS A 73 -8.10 6.02 -9.83
CA LYS A 73 -8.81 4.77 -9.55
C LYS A 73 -7.84 3.58 -9.46
N TYR A 74 -6.90 3.47 -10.40
CA TYR A 74 -5.89 2.41 -10.41
C TYR A 74 -5.05 2.41 -9.14
N ILE A 75 -4.57 3.58 -8.73
CA ILE A 75 -3.75 3.78 -7.54
C ILE A 75 -4.53 3.38 -6.28
N THR A 76 -5.73 3.93 -6.12
CA THR A 76 -6.60 3.65 -4.96
C THR A 76 -6.93 2.16 -4.87
N ASN A 77 -7.24 1.52 -6.00
CA ASN A 77 -7.54 0.08 -6.04
C ASN A 77 -6.33 -0.77 -5.64
N THR A 78 -5.15 -0.45 -6.16
CA THR A 78 -3.91 -1.18 -5.86
C THR A 78 -3.59 -1.11 -4.37
N GLN A 79 -3.64 0.09 -3.78
CA GLN A 79 -3.44 0.28 -2.34
C GLN A 79 -4.46 -0.51 -1.51
N ASN A 80 -5.74 -0.47 -1.89
CA ASN A 80 -6.79 -1.22 -1.19
C ASN A 80 -6.57 -2.73 -1.24
N ILE A 81 -6.14 -3.28 -2.38
CA ILE A 81 -5.83 -4.71 -2.52
C ILE A 81 -4.69 -5.10 -1.59
N ILE A 82 -3.59 -4.35 -1.61
CA ILE A 82 -2.42 -4.60 -0.77
C ILE A 82 -2.81 -4.56 0.72
N MET A 83 -3.52 -3.50 1.13
CA MET A 83 -3.92 -3.29 2.51
C MET A 83 -4.84 -4.40 3.03
N LYS A 84 -5.86 -4.79 2.25
CA LYS A 84 -6.78 -5.87 2.62
C LYS A 84 -6.08 -7.21 2.74
N ARG A 85 -5.22 -7.55 1.78
CA ARG A 85 -4.51 -8.84 1.81
C ARG A 85 -3.55 -8.91 3.01
N LEU A 86 -2.82 -7.84 3.27
CA LEU A 86 -1.91 -7.76 4.42
C LEU A 86 -2.68 -7.84 5.75
N TYR A 87 -3.77 -7.08 5.89
CA TYR A 87 -4.65 -7.17 7.07
C TYR A 87 -5.15 -8.59 7.31
N HIS A 88 -5.70 -9.23 6.27
CA HIS A 88 -6.23 -10.59 6.40
C HIS A 88 -5.14 -11.59 6.80
N GLY A 89 -3.95 -11.52 6.19
CA GLY A 89 -2.85 -12.42 6.52
C GLY A 89 -2.33 -12.24 7.95
N ILE A 90 -2.18 -11.00 8.43
CA ILE A 90 -1.74 -10.76 9.81
C ILE A 90 -2.83 -11.16 10.80
N TYR A 91 -4.10 -10.95 10.47
CA TYR A 91 -5.22 -11.33 11.32
C TYR A 91 -5.33 -12.85 11.47
N GLU A 92 -5.28 -13.59 10.36
CA GLU A 92 -5.23 -15.06 10.34
C GLU A 92 -4.04 -15.60 11.16
N LEU A 93 -2.86 -15.00 10.98
CA LEU A 93 -1.69 -15.37 11.76
C LEU A 93 -1.88 -15.09 13.26
N THR A 94 -2.56 -14.00 13.61
CA THR A 94 -2.87 -13.69 15.00
C THR A 94 -3.84 -14.70 15.60
N GLU A 95 -4.88 -15.11 14.87
CA GLU A 95 -5.81 -16.16 15.32
C GLU A 95 -5.06 -17.47 15.58
N ASN A 96 -4.17 -17.87 14.66
CA ASN A 96 -3.36 -19.07 14.83
C ASN A 96 -2.42 -18.99 16.05
N VAL A 97 -1.77 -17.84 16.25
CA VAL A 97 -0.92 -17.59 17.42
C VAL A 97 -1.73 -17.62 18.73
N THR A 98 -2.95 -17.09 18.71
CA THR A 98 -3.84 -17.10 19.87
C THR A 98 -4.33 -18.51 20.19
N LEU A 99 -4.69 -19.30 19.17
CA LEU A 99 -5.07 -20.70 19.34
C LEU A 99 -3.91 -21.55 19.88
N PHE A 100 -2.70 -21.32 19.33
CA PHE A 100 -1.49 -21.94 19.84
C PHE A 100 -1.24 -21.59 21.31
N ALA A 101 -1.41 -20.32 21.68
CA ALA A 101 -1.33 -19.90 23.08
C ALA A 101 -2.33 -20.61 23.99
N SER A 102 -3.58 -20.80 23.55
CA SER A 102 -4.57 -21.58 24.30
C SER A 102 -4.15 -23.04 24.47
N SER A 103 -3.48 -23.64 23.47
CA SER A 103 -2.95 -25.00 23.60
C SER A 103 -1.80 -25.12 24.62
N LEU A 104 -1.06 -24.03 24.86
CA LEU A 104 -0.02 -23.97 25.89
C LEU A 104 -0.62 -23.91 27.31
N ASP A 105 -1.83 -23.38 27.47
CA ASP A 105 -2.52 -23.28 28.77
C ASP A 105 -2.79 -24.66 29.36
N ASN A 106 -3.28 -25.58 28.50
CA ASN A 106 -3.52 -26.98 28.86
C ASN A 106 -2.24 -27.72 29.30
N ILE A 107 -1.08 -27.33 28.76
CA ILE A 107 0.20 -27.94 29.14
C ILE A 107 0.62 -27.43 30.52
N ASN A 108 0.34 -26.17 30.87
CA ASN A 108 0.80 -25.61 32.14
C ASN A 108 0.06 -26.11 33.39
N GLU A 109 -1.23 -26.46 33.28
CA GLU A 109 -2.01 -26.95 34.42
C GLU A 109 -1.45 -28.24 35.04
N GLU A 110 -0.69 -29.04 34.28
CA GLU A 110 -0.07 -30.28 34.78
C GLU A 110 1.29 -30.08 35.48
N TYR A 111 1.98 -28.95 35.28
CA TYR A 111 3.44 -28.90 35.54
C TYR A 111 3.95 -27.70 36.36
N ASP A 112 3.17 -26.64 36.58
CA ASP A 112 3.67 -25.41 37.23
C ASP A 112 2.99 -25.10 38.58
N ASP A 113 3.76 -25.15 39.67
CA ASP A 113 3.40 -24.67 41.02
C ASP A 113 3.44 -23.12 41.10
N THR A 114 3.92 -22.45 40.04
CA THR A 114 4.00 -20.99 39.94
C THR A 114 3.05 -20.43 38.88
N ASN A 115 2.00 -19.72 39.31
CA ASN A 115 1.00 -19.01 38.48
C ASN A 115 1.55 -18.10 37.35
N LYS A 116 2.87 -17.94 37.22
CA LYS A 116 3.54 -17.04 36.27
C LYS A 116 3.20 -17.36 34.82
N THR A 117 3.09 -18.63 34.46
CA THR A 117 2.88 -19.01 33.06
C THR A 117 1.40 -18.83 32.65
N GLN A 118 0.46 -19.12 33.55
CA GLN A 118 -0.95 -18.74 33.39
C GLN A 118 -1.15 -17.21 33.31
N ASP A 119 -0.40 -16.44 34.10
CA ASP A 119 -0.46 -14.97 34.06
C ASP A 119 0.07 -14.39 32.73
N LEU A 120 0.99 -15.10 32.05
CA LEU A 120 1.44 -14.73 30.71
C LEU A 120 0.40 -15.06 29.64
N ILE A 121 -0.27 -16.21 29.75
CA ILE A 121 -1.32 -16.61 28.80
C ILE A 121 -2.54 -15.68 28.89
N LYS A 122 -2.94 -15.27 30.10
CA LYS A 122 -4.02 -14.28 30.29
C LYS A 122 -3.75 -12.91 29.67
N LYS A 123 -2.48 -12.58 29.41
CA LYS A 123 -2.08 -11.32 28.74
C LYS A 123 -2.14 -11.43 27.22
N ILE A 124 -2.19 -12.64 26.67
CA ILE A 124 -2.33 -12.87 25.23
C ILE A 124 -3.73 -12.41 24.84
N SER A 125 -3.77 -11.37 24.00
CA SER A 125 -5.02 -10.70 23.67
C SER A 125 -5.59 -11.23 22.36
N PRO A 126 -6.82 -11.77 22.33
CA PRO A 126 -7.52 -12.03 21.09
C PRO A 126 -7.90 -10.70 20.44
N LEU A 127 -7.53 -10.52 19.17
CA LEU A 127 -7.88 -9.32 18.42
C LEU A 127 -9.29 -9.45 17.84
N LYS A 128 -10.13 -8.42 18.03
CA LYS A 128 -11.45 -8.36 17.41
C LYS A 128 -11.31 -8.09 15.91
N LYS A 129 -11.99 -8.91 15.10
CA LYS A 129 -12.12 -8.67 13.67
C LYS A 129 -12.75 -7.29 13.44
N THR A 130 -12.02 -6.44 12.73
CA THR A 130 -12.54 -5.17 12.21
C THR A 130 -13.21 -5.42 10.87
N ASP A 131 -14.33 -4.73 10.61
CA ASP A 131 -15.00 -4.77 9.29
C ASP A 131 -14.05 -4.24 8.20
N ASP A 132 -14.11 -4.84 7.01
CA ASP A 132 -13.22 -4.56 5.87
C ASP A 132 -13.27 -3.09 5.43
N LYS A 133 -14.35 -2.37 5.79
CA LYS A 133 -14.55 -0.94 5.51
C LYS A 133 -13.74 -0.01 6.41
N HIS A 134 -13.25 -0.50 7.55
CA HIS A 134 -12.54 0.30 8.55
C HIS A 134 -11.06 -0.06 8.66
N VAL A 135 -10.55 -0.93 7.79
CA VAL A 135 -9.12 -1.25 7.71
C VAL A 135 -8.36 -0.02 7.25
N ASN A 136 -7.43 0.44 8.07
CA ASN A 136 -6.54 1.55 7.77
C ASN A 136 -5.11 1.25 8.29
N ALA A 137 -4.16 2.12 7.95
CA ALA A 137 -2.77 1.97 8.33
C ALA A 137 -2.55 1.87 9.85
N GLN A 138 -3.35 2.56 10.67
CA GLN A 138 -3.23 2.54 12.13
C GLN A 138 -3.69 1.21 12.71
N VAL A 139 -4.83 0.69 12.22
CA VAL A 139 -5.34 -0.65 12.59
C VAL A 139 -4.32 -1.72 12.24
N LEU A 140 -3.65 -1.59 11.10
CA LEU A 140 -2.65 -2.54 10.68
C LEU A 140 -1.40 -2.50 11.57
N GLN A 141 -0.91 -1.32 11.95
CA GLN A 141 0.19 -1.19 12.89
C GLN A 141 -0.14 -1.75 14.27
N SER A 142 -1.36 -1.50 14.77
CA SER A 142 -1.78 -2.03 16.07
C SER A 142 -1.88 -3.55 16.04
N LEU A 143 -2.37 -4.12 14.93
CA LEU A 143 -2.44 -5.56 14.73
C LEU A 143 -1.05 -6.22 14.74
N VAL A 144 -0.08 -5.66 14.01
CA VAL A 144 1.31 -6.16 14.02
C VAL A 144 1.95 -6.01 15.39
N LYS A 145 1.74 -4.89 16.10
CA LYS A 145 2.21 -4.70 17.48
C LYS A 145 1.64 -5.75 18.44
N ALA A 146 0.34 -6.02 18.35
CA ALA A 146 -0.31 -7.03 19.18
C ALA A 146 0.22 -8.44 18.88
N LEU A 147 0.44 -8.76 17.60
CA LEU A 147 1.02 -10.03 17.20
C LEU A 147 2.46 -10.20 17.72
N ILE A 148 3.30 -9.18 17.60
CA ILE A 148 4.67 -9.18 18.16
C ILE A 148 4.62 -9.39 19.68
N HIS A 149 3.71 -8.68 20.36
CA HIS A 149 3.52 -8.84 21.79
C HIS A 149 3.13 -10.28 22.17
N ASN A 150 2.12 -10.84 21.50
CA ASN A 150 1.69 -12.22 21.74
C ASN A 150 2.83 -13.23 21.49
N LEU A 151 3.60 -13.06 20.41
CA LEU A 151 4.78 -13.89 20.12
C LEU A 151 5.86 -13.76 21.20
N SER A 152 6.09 -12.56 21.75
CA SER A 152 7.06 -12.35 22.85
C SER A 152 6.63 -13.05 24.15
N LEU A 153 5.32 -13.07 24.44
CA LEU A 153 4.76 -13.81 25.58
C LEU A 153 4.95 -15.32 25.40
N ILE A 154 4.68 -15.84 24.21
CA ILE A 154 4.92 -17.25 23.87
C ILE A 154 6.40 -17.61 24.01
N GLN A 155 7.30 -16.76 23.53
CA GLN A 155 8.74 -16.96 23.70
C GLN A 155 9.12 -17.11 25.18
N SER A 156 8.53 -16.27 26.04
CA SER A 156 8.74 -16.34 27.50
C SER A 156 8.18 -17.63 28.10
N ILE A 157 7.01 -18.08 27.65
CA ILE A 157 6.42 -19.36 28.06
C ILE A 157 7.34 -20.53 27.68
N LEU A 158 7.90 -20.54 26.47
CA LEU A 158 8.84 -21.59 26.03
C LEU A 158 10.13 -21.59 26.86
N GLN A 159 10.61 -20.43 27.30
CA GLN A 159 11.75 -20.33 28.21
C GLN A 159 11.42 -20.92 29.59
N HIS A 160 10.25 -20.58 30.16
CA HIS A 160 9.80 -21.18 31.42
C HIS A 160 9.66 -22.70 31.33
N PHE A 161 9.14 -23.20 30.21
CA PHE A 161 9.02 -24.64 29.99
C PHE A 161 10.40 -25.32 29.92
N ASN A 162 11.39 -24.67 29.31
CA ASN A 162 12.76 -25.17 29.30
C ASN A 162 13.39 -25.19 30.70
N ASP A 163 13.15 -24.16 31.51
CA ASP A 163 13.61 -24.10 32.90
C ASP A 163 12.96 -25.17 33.77
N PHE A 164 11.66 -25.43 33.56
CA PHE A 164 10.95 -26.52 34.22
C PHE A 164 11.60 -27.88 33.91
N ILE A 165 11.87 -28.18 32.64
CA ILE A 165 12.53 -29.42 32.22
C ILE A 165 13.88 -29.58 32.93
N ASN A 166 14.69 -28.51 32.97
CA ASN A 166 16.01 -28.53 33.62
C ASN A 166 15.92 -28.74 35.14
N ARG A 167 14.95 -28.12 35.81
CA ARG A 167 14.71 -28.30 37.25
C ARG A 167 14.25 -29.72 37.56
N THR A 168 13.35 -30.27 36.75
CA THR A 168 12.83 -31.63 36.90
C THR A 168 13.95 -32.65 36.67
N GLU A 169 14.80 -32.45 35.66
CA GLU A 169 15.98 -33.29 35.44
C GLU A 169 16.93 -33.27 36.65
N THR A 170 17.21 -32.08 37.19
CA THR A 170 18.07 -31.94 38.37
C THR A 170 17.49 -32.64 39.59
N LYS A 171 16.16 -32.53 39.82
CA LYS A 171 15.47 -33.23 40.91
C LYS A 171 15.52 -34.75 40.72
N MET A 172 15.31 -35.25 39.50
CA MET A 172 15.35 -36.68 39.20
C MET A 172 16.75 -37.28 39.45
N MET A 173 17.81 -36.57 39.05
CA MET A 173 19.18 -36.99 39.32
C MET A 173 19.49 -37.01 40.83
N LYS A 174 19.07 -35.98 41.58
CA LYS A 174 19.28 -35.92 43.05
C LYS A 174 18.48 -36.96 43.82
N GLY A 175 17.27 -37.27 43.35
CA GLY A 175 16.36 -38.25 43.98
C GLY A 175 16.55 -39.69 43.52
N ASN A 176 17.53 -39.96 42.63
CA ASN A 176 17.78 -41.28 42.04
C ASN A 176 16.57 -41.89 41.31
N PHE A 177 15.68 -41.05 40.78
CA PHE A 177 14.53 -41.49 39.98
C PHE A 177 14.95 -41.76 38.54
N HIS A 178 15.03 -43.02 38.14
CA HIS A 178 15.37 -43.44 36.78
C HIS A 178 14.16 -43.40 35.84
N CYS A 179 13.64 -42.20 35.55
CA CYS A 179 12.56 -41.97 34.58
C CYS A 179 13.07 -41.32 33.30
N GLY A 180 13.96 -42.02 32.56
CA GLY A 180 14.49 -41.53 31.27
C GLY A 180 13.42 -41.21 30.23
N ASN A 181 12.27 -41.90 30.28
CA ASN A 181 11.15 -41.67 29.37
C ASN A 181 10.48 -40.31 29.56
N LEU A 182 10.40 -39.79 30.81
CA LEU A 182 9.76 -38.49 31.05
C LEU A 182 10.55 -37.34 30.42
N LYS A 183 11.88 -37.37 30.55
CA LYS A 183 12.77 -36.37 29.93
C LYS A 183 12.60 -36.35 28.41
N THR A 184 12.52 -37.53 27.80
CA THR A 184 12.34 -37.67 26.35
C THR A 184 10.99 -37.10 25.91
N ILE A 185 9.92 -37.41 26.64
CA ILE A 185 8.57 -36.88 26.36
C ILE A 185 8.53 -35.36 26.45
N LEU A 186 9.03 -34.77 27.54
CA LEU A 186 9.03 -33.32 27.74
C LEU A 186 9.87 -32.58 26.69
N ASN A 187 11.03 -33.13 26.31
CA ASN A 187 11.85 -32.53 25.25
C ASN A 187 11.19 -32.65 23.87
N ASN A 188 10.48 -33.74 23.58
CA ASN A 188 9.73 -33.88 22.33
C ASN A 188 8.60 -32.86 22.24
N GLN A 189 7.83 -32.68 23.33
CA GLN A 189 6.81 -31.63 23.42
C GLN A 189 7.43 -30.25 23.21
N LYS A 190 8.52 -29.93 23.91
CA LYS A 190 9.24 -28.66 23.73
C LYS A 190 9.63 -28.43 22.28
N ASN A 191 10.22 -29.43 21.63
CA ASN A 191 10.68 -29.30 20.26
C ASN A 191 9.51 -29.02 19.29
N HIS A 192 8.36 -29.65 19.50
CA HIS A 192 7.14 -29.37 18.72
C HIS A 192 6.69 -27.91 18.91
N LEU A 193 6.60 -27.44 20.15
CA LEU A 193 6.19 -26.06 20.46
C LEU A 193 7.16 -25.02 19.88
N VAL A 194 8.46 -25.28 19.98
CA VAL A 194 9.50 -24.41 19.39
C VAL A 194 9.39 -24.37 17.86
N LEU A 195 9.05 -25.50 17.24
CA LEU A 195 8.88 -25.56 15.78
C LEU A 195 7.70 -24.70 15.31
N GLU A 196 6.55 -24.81 15.97
CA GLU A 196 5.36 -24.00 15.67
C GLU A 196 5.64 -22.51 15.89
N TYR A 197 6.20 -22.13 17.04
CA TYR A 197 6.60 -20.74 17.31
C TYR A 197 7.54 -20.17 16.24
N ASN A 198 8.56 -20.94 15.85
CA ASN A 198 9.51 -20.55 14.82
C ASN A 198 8.81 -20.38 13.46
N ASN A 199 7.82 -21.22 13.14
CA ASN A 199 7.03 -21.09 11.92
C ASN A 199 6.22 -19.79 11.91
N TYR A 200 5.54 -19.43 13.01
CA TYR A 200 4.80 -18.17 13.09
C TYR A 200 5.70 -16.95 12.91
N CYS A 201 6.90 -16.95 13.54
CA CYS A 201 7.88 -15.88 13.37
C CYS A 201 8.33 -15.74 11.91
N ARG A 202 8.60 -16.87 11.24
CA ARG A 202 8.98 -16.87 9.81
C ARG A 202 7.85 -16.40 8.91
N CYS A 203 6.61 -16.82 9.18
CA CYS A 203 5.43 -16.38 8.44
C CYS A 203 5.23 -14.87 8.55
N LEU A 204 5.33 -14.31 9.76
CA LEU A 204 5.27 -12.86 9.97
C LEU A 204 6.36 -12.14 9.18
N LYS A 205 7.60 -12.63 9.27
CA LYS A 205 8.75 -12.07 8.54
C LYS A 205 8.53 -12.07 7.03
N GLY A 206 8.19 -13.23 6.47
CA GLY A 206 7.97 -13.39 5.03
C GLY A 206 6.88 -12.45 4.54
N MET A 207 5.77 -12.37 5.27
CA MET A 207 4.64 -11.50 4.92
C MET A 207 5.04 -10.02 4.94
N LEU A 208 5.65 -9.54 6.02
CA LEU A 208 6.04 -8.13 6.14
C LEU A 208 7.12 -7.74 5.12
N CYS A 209 8.10 -8.61 4.84
CA CYS A 209 9.11 -8.36 3.82
C CYS A 209 8.49 -8.27 2.41
N TYR A 210 7.61 -9.21 2.07
CA TYR A 210 6.91 -9.22 0.78
C TYR A 210 6.10 -7.93 0.56
N PHE A 211 5.36 -7.50 1.58
CA PHE A 211 4.53 -6.30 1.47
C PHE A 211 5.34 -5.00 1.49
N ASP A 212 6.47 -4.95 2.21
CA ASP A 212 7.41 -3.83 2.12
C ASP A 212 7.94 -3.68 0.69
N GLU A 213 8.43 -4.78 0.09
CA GLU A 213 8.96 -4.77 -1.26
C GLU A 213 7.92 -4.35 -2.31
N ILE A 214 6.71 -4.92 -2.27
CA ILE A 214 5.64 -4.56 -3.21
C ILE A 214 5.19 -3.11 -3.04
N SER A 215 5.13 -2.63 -1.80
CA SER A 215 4.73 -1.24 -1.53
C SER A 215 5.76 -0.25 -2.06
N GLN A 216 7.06 -0.55 -1.93
CA GLN A 216 8.12 0.27 -2.53
C GLN A 216 8.09 0.24 -4.06
N LYS A 217 7.93 -0.94 -4.68
CA LYS A 217 7.80 -1.05 -6.14
C LYS A 217 6.60 -0.26 -6.67
N SER A 218 5.49 -0.26 -5.92
CA SER A 218 4.30 0.54 -6.24
C SER A 218 4.61 2.04 -6.25
N ILE A 219 5.37 2.54 -5.28
CA ILE A 219 5.84 3.93 -5.26
C ILE A 219 6.71 4.26 -6.47
N ASP A 220 7.66 3.39 -6.80
CA ASP A 220 8.60 3.68 -7.89
C ASP A 220 7.89 3.72 -9.24
N ASN A 221 6.88 2.85 -9.43
CA ASN A 221 5.98 2.94 -10.58
C ASN A 221 5.26 4.30 -10.59
N LEU A 222 4.70 4.75 -9.45
CA LEU A 222 4.00 6.04 -9.33
C LEU A 222 4.87 7.25 -9.70
N LYS A 223 6.13 7.28 -9.26
CA LYS A 223 7.07 8.38 -9.57
C LYS A 223 7.36 8.50 -11.08
N ASN A 224 7.24 7.39 -11.80
CA ASN A 224 7.60 7.29 -13.20
C ASN A 224 6.43 7.53 -14.16
N ILE A 225 5.20 7.73 -13.65
CA ILE A 225 4.01 7.96 -14.49
C ILE A 225 4.11 9.31 -15.22
N PRO A 226 4.16 9.34 -16.57
CA PRO A 226 4.34 10.56 -17.35
C PRO A 226 3.17 11.54 -17.24
N ILE A 227 1.95 11.04 -17.04
CA ILE A 227 0.74 11.87 -17.07
C ILE A 227 0.69 12.88 -15.92
N LEU A 228 1.29 12.53 -14.77
CA LEU A 228 1.43 13.40 -13.62
C LEU A 228 2.41 14.56 -13.87
N LYS A 229 3.33 14.40 -14.82
CA LYS A 229 4.34 15.41 -15.24
C LYS A 229 3.84 16.31 -16.37
N SER A 230 2.72 15.97 -17.01
CA SER A 230 2.20 16.68 -18.19
C SER A 230 1.42 17.96 -17.82
N GLU A 231 2.09 18.96 -17.24
CA GLU A 231 1.51 20.28 -16.92
C GLU A 231 1.60 21.30 -18.08
N LYS A 232 2.17 20.90 -19.22
CA LYS A 232 2.53 21.82 -20.31
C LYS A 232 1.34 22.54 -20.97
N PHE A 233 0.11 22.04 -20.82
CA PHE A 233 -1.08 22.69 -21.39
C PHE A 233 -1.62 23.85 -20.53
N THR A 234 -1.37 23.86 -19.23
CA THR A 234 -1.98 24.84 -18.30
C THR A 234 -1.15 26.13 -18.13
N GLU A 235 0.17 26.08 -18.27
CA GLU A 235 1.02 27.28 -18.09
C GLU A 235 1.09 28.17 -19.33
N LYS A 236 1.19 27.56 -20.52
CA LYS A 236 1.34 28.33 -21.78
C LYS A 236 0.05 29.03 -22.21
N THR A 237 -1.12 28.51 -21.85
CA THR A 237 -2.40 29.15 -22.19
C THR A 237 -2.72 30.35 -21.30
N ASN A 238 -2.38 30.32 -20.00
CA ASN A 238 -2.57 31.48 -19.12
C ASN A 238 -1.61 32.65 -19.44
N LYS A 239 -0.38 32.38 -19.91
CA LYS A 239 0.53 33.43 -20.40
C LYS A 239 0.10 34.04 -21.74
N LYS A 240 -0.49 33.24 -22.65
CA LYS A 240 -0.90 33.73 -23.99
C LYS A 240 -2.27 34.42 -24.03
N LEU A 241 -3.11 34.22 -23.01
CA LEU A 241 -4.38 34.94 -22.85
C LEU A 241 -4.25 36.26 -22.06
N SER A 242 -3.09 36.52 -21.45
CA SER A 242 -2.78 37.77 -20.73
C SER A 242 -1.85 38.71 -21.52
N SER A 243 -1.18 38.24 -22.57
CA SER A 243 -0.45 39.09 -23.52
C SER A 243 -1.34 39.46 -24.71
N THR A 244 -1.87 40.68 -24.64
CA THR A 244 -2.32 41.57 -25.72
C THR A 244 -1.79 41.19 -27.11
N ASP A 245 -2.66 40.67 -27.99
CA ASP A 245 -2.43 40.67 -29.45
C ASP A 245 -3.73 40.70 -30.28
N ILE A 246 -4.86 41.08 -29.68
CA ILE A 246 -6.13 41.30 -30.40
C ILE A 246 -6.37 42.80 -30.69
N GLN A 247 -5.63 43.72 -30.08
CA GLN A 247 -5.87 45.17 -30.26
C GLN A 247 -5.15 45.84 -31.44
N LYS A 248 -4.31 45.14 -32.23
CA LYS A 248 -3.61 45.78 -33.38
C LYS A 248 -4.19 45.50 -34.77
N LYS A 249 -5.30 44.76 -34.89
CA LYS A 249 -5.93 44.47 -36.20
C LYS A 249 -7.28 45.15 -36.44
N SER A 250 -7.86 45.83 -35.44
CA SER A 250 -9.13 46.56 -35.58
C SER A 250 -8.99 48.03 -36.00
N GLU A 251 -7.79 48.63 -35.94
CA GLU A 251 -7.58 50.07 -36.24
C GLU A 251 -6.97 50.37 -37.62
N LYS A 252 -6.76 49.37 -38.48
CA LYS A 252 -6.19 49.59 -39.84
C LYS A 252 -7.12 49.26 -41.01
N ARG A 253 -8.43 49.07 -40.77
CA ARG A 253 -9.40 48.72 -41.82
C ARG A 253 -10.53 49.71 -42.02
N VAL A 254 -10.39 50.93 -41.51
CA VAL A 254 -11.19 52.08 -41.94
C VAL A 254 -10.22 53.01 -42.67
N ASN A 255 -10.35 53.06 -44.00
CA ASN A 255 -9.65 53.90 -44.99
C ASN A 255 -9.03 53.04 -46.10
N ASN A 256 -9.86 52.64 -47.07
CA ASN A 256 -9.71 53.07 -48.47
C ASN A 256 -10.75 52.38 -49.34
N GLU A 257 -11.56 53.22 -49.98
CA GLU A 257 -12.53 52.90 -51.02
C GLU A 257 -11.84 52.51 -52.36
N THR A 258 -12.61 51.76 -53.17
CA THR A 258 -12.73 51.79 -54.65
C THR A 258 -11.49 51.68 -55.55
N THR A 259 -11.41 50.60 -56.34
CA THR A 259 -11.70 50.59 -57.80
C THR A 259 -11.46 49.21 -58.47
N GLU A 260 -12.46 48.81 -59.28
CA GLU A 260 -12.47 48.07 -60.56
C GLU A 260 -11.72 46.73 -60.85
N LYS A 261 -12.55 45.74 -61.25
CA LYS A 261 -12.52 44.90 -62.48
C LYS A 261 -11.23 44.12 -62.85
N THR A 262 -11.29 42.78 -62.87
CA THR A 262 -11.59 41.89 -64.03
C THR A 262 -10.97 40.49 -63.94
N LYS A 263 -11.78 39.48 -64.29
CA LYS A 263 -11.52 38.21 -65.01
C LYS A 263 -10.50 37.18 -64.45
N GLY A 264 -10.97 35.93 -64.32
CA GLY A 264 -10.20 34.74 -64.73
C GLY A 264 -10.08 33.60 -63.70
N THR A 265 -11.05 32.69 -63.67
CA THR A 265 -10.79 31.24 -63.41
C THR A 265 -10.36 30.61 -64.75
N PRO A 266 -9.58 29.49 -64.82
CA PRO A 266 -9.95 28.23 -64.16
C PRO A 266 -8.81 27.28 -63.69
N CYS A 267 -9.14 26.43 -62.70
CA CYS A 267 -8.92 24.97 -62.63
C CYS A 267 -7.49 24.38 -62.75
N LYS A 268 -7.02 23.62 -61.72
CA LYS A 268 -6.88 22.14 -61.76
C LYS A 268 -6.08 21.52 -60.58
N THR A 269 -6.59 20.35 -60.16
CA THR A 269 -5.94 19.10 -59.72
C THR A 269 -5.21 18.97 -58.38
N THR A 270 -5.89 18.27 -57.47
CA THR A 270 -5.49 17.03 -56.77
C THR A 270 -4.02 16.61 -56.74
N LYS A 271 -3.51 16.32 -55.53
CA LYS A 271 -2.79 15.07 -55.21
C LYS A 271 -2.71 14.84 -53.70
N ASN A 272 -3.35 13.75 -53.27
CA ASN A 272 -3.14 13.09 -51.99
C ASN A 272 -1.74 12.47 -51.95
N ALA A 273 -1.04 12.57 -50.82
CA ALA A 273 -0.02 11.61 -50.41
C ALA A 273 0.15 11.66 -48.88
N LEU A 274 -0.34 10.62 -48.19
CA LEU A 274 0.15 10.21 -46.88
C LEU A 274 1.52 9.53 -47.05
N PRO A 275 2.42 9.61 -46.06
CA PRO A 275 3.42 8.59 -45.85
C PRO A 275 2.96 7.61 -44.76
N THR A 276 2.83 6.35 -45.19
CA THR A 276 2.84 5.13 -44.37
C THR A 276 4.17 5.01 -43.62
N ILE A 277 4.13 4.71 -42.33
CA ILE A 277 5.29 4.23 -41.57
C ILE A 277 5.07 2.75 -41.26
N ILE A 278 5.96 1.94 -41.81
CA ILE A 278 6.14 0.51 -41.53
C ILE A 278 6.95 0.41 -40.24
N ILE A 279 6.53 -0.45 -39.31
CA ILE A 279 7.30 -0.82 -38.13
C ILE A 279 7.65 -2.30 -38.29
N GLU A 280 8.95 -2.57 -38.36
CA GLU A 280 9.55 -3.87 -38.03
C GLU A 280 9.69 -4.00 -36.51
#